data_AF-A0A8J6PNV6-F1
#
_entry.id   AF-A0A8J6PNV6-F1
#
_cell.length_a   1.000
_cell.length_b   1.000
_cell.length_c   1.000
_cell.angle_alpha   90.00
_cell.angle_beta   90.00
_cell.angle_gamma   90.00
#
_symmetry.space_group_name_H-M   'P 1'
#
loop_
_entity.id
_entity.type
_entity.pdbx_description
1 polymer ?
#
loop_
_entity_poly.entity_id
_entity_poly.type
_entity_poly.pdbx_seq_one_letter_code
_entity_poly.pdbx_strand_id
1 'polypeptide(L)'
;MSELRELFPGRKKRAQAEKFAATLTRRGLFGGFAGLAGLAAMTGVGTTRSAAAAIESLGLLPEDLPSKKYRAATVEVLGASTWVSHGMETAKFYGDLLGVEVQSFDGENSAEKQLQALQAIANEQWDFVALHPQSSDALIDGTDAIIEKGIPLIDMDTRIVQDPEANMQYGFLTYLEPDNIYMGATVATELFKAIGGEGEVIHTQGSLGHTGAQGRAEGFKQTVANYPGITVVDETPG
;
A
#
# COMPACT_ATOMS: atom_id res chain seq x y z
N MET A 1 23.05 -14.66 -17.23
CA MET A 1 24.31 -15.08 -16.56
C MET A 1 25.43 -14.03 -16.65
N SER A 2 25.51 -13.23 -17.72
CA SER A 2 26.47 -12.12 -17.87
C SER A 2 26.07 -10.86 -17.08
N GLU A 3 24.79 -10.50 -17.05
CA GLU A 3 24.29 -9.25 -16.41
C GLU A 3 24.43 -9.22 -14.89
N LEU A 4 24.25 -10.37 -14.21
CA LEU A 4 24.44 -10.50 -12.76
C LEU A 4 25.90 -10.25 -12.31
N ARG A 5 26.89 -10.33 -13.21
CA ARG A 5 28.31 -10.02 -12.89
C ARG A 5 28.55 -8.53 -12.74
N GLU A 6 27.83 -7.70 -13.48
CA GLU A 6 27.95 -6.24 -13.43
C GLU A 6 27.23 -5.66 -12.21
N LEU A 7 26.10 -6.24 -11.82
CA LEU A 7 25.27 -5.76 -10.71
C LEU A 7 25.82 -6.15 -9.32
N PHE A 8 26.54 -7.27 -9.20
CA PHE A 8 27.04 -7.78 -7.91
C PHE A 8 28.52 -8.18 -7.99
N PRO A 9 29.46 -7.23 -7.82
CA PRO A 9 30.90 -7.49 -7.98
C PRO A 9 31.47 -8.47 -6.93
N GLY A 10 30.79 -8.67 -5.81
CA GLY A 10 31.19 -9.59 -4.74
C GLY A 10 30.68 -11.01 -4.94
N ARG A 11 31.59 -12.01 -4.91
CA ARG A 11 31.28 -13.45 -5.07
C ARG A 11 30.14 -13.96 -4.15
N LYS A 12 30.07 -13.48 -2.91
CA LYS A 12 29.00 -13.84 -1.95
C LYS A 12 27.65 -13.24 -2.34
N LYS A 13 27.59 -11.95 -2.66
CA LYS A 13 26.37 -11.26 -3.10
C LYS A 13 25.83 -11.87 -4.40
N ARG A 14 26.72 -12.23 -5.31
CA ARG A 14 26.38 -12.92 -6.55
C ARG A 14 25.79 -14.31 -6.33
N ALA A 15 26.38 -15.13 -5.45
CA ALA A 15 25.83 -16.44 -5.11
C ALA A 15 24.45 -16.32 -4.44
N GLN A 16 24.22 -15.26 -3.65
CA GLN A 16 22.93 -14.97 -3.03
C GLN A 16 21.88 -14.54 -4.07
N ALA A 17 22.26 -13.67 -5.02
CA ALA A 17 21.42 -13.27 -6.14
C ALA A 17 21.10 -14.42 -7.10
N GLU A 18 22.07 -15.29 -7.41
CA GLU A 18 21.86 -16.51 -8.22
C GLU A 18 20.93 -17.51 -7.51
N LYS A 19 21.09 -17.70 -6.19
CA LYS A 19 20.19 -18.55 -5.39
C LYS A 19 18.77 -17.98 -5.30
N PHE A 20 18.66 -16.66 -5.19
CA PHE A 20 17.38 -15.93 -5.17
C PHE A 20 16.67 -15.97 -6.53
N ALA A 21 17.39 -15.71 -7.62
CA ALA A 21 16.89 -15.84 -8.99
C ALA A 21 16.43 -17.28 -9.29
N ALA A 22 17.12 -18.29 -8.74
CA ALA A 22 16.72 -19.69 -8.85
C ALA A 22 15.46 -20.05 -8.04
N THR A 23 15.18 -19.35 -6.93
CA THR A 23 13.89 -19.42 -6.21
C THR A 23 12.77 -18.62 -6.89
N LEU A 24 13.11 -17.70 -7.79
CA LEU A 24 12.19 -16.88 -8.59
C LEU A 24 11.51 -17.64 -9.74
N THR A 25 11.18 -18.90 -9.52
CA THR A 25 10.24 -19.59 -10.41
C THR A 25 8.87 -18.91 -10.31
N ARG A 26 8.04 -18.96 -11.36
CA ARG A 26 6.64 -18.47 -11.31
C ARG A 26 5.95 -18.88 -10.01
N ARG A 27 6.10 -20.14 -9.59
CA ARG A 27 5.58 -20.70 -8.33
C ARG A 27 6.19 -20.10 -7.05
N GLY A 28 7.45 -19.66 -7.07
CA GLY A 28 8.12 -18.99 -5.95
C GLY A 28 7.70 -17.53 -5.77
N LEU A 29 7.35 -16.84 -6.86
CA LEU A 29 6.71 -15.50 -6.83
C LEU A 29 5.25 -15.58 -6.34
N PHE A 30 4.52 -16.64 -6.68
CA PHE A 30 3.17 -16.91 -6.14
C PHE A 30 3.16 -17.24 -4.63
N GLY A 31 4.30 -17.54 -4.02
CA GLY A 31 4.45 -17.91 -2.61
C GLY A 31 4.33 -16.76 -1.59
N GLY A 32 4.01 -15.54 -2.04
CA GLY A 32 3.70 -14.40 -1.18
C GLY A 32 4.88 -13.48 -0.89
N PHE A 33 4.54 -12.31 -0.32
CA PHE A 33 5.37 -11.18 0.10
C PHE A 33 6.82 -11.46 0.54
N ALA A 34 7.13 -12.65 1.05
CA ALA A 34 8.47 -13.11 1.43
C ALA A 34 9.50 -13.05 0.28
N GLY A 35 9.07 -13.29 -0.97
CA GLY A 35 9.95 -13.21 -2.14
C GLY A 35 10.43 -11.77 -2.43
N LEU A 36 9.52 -10.79 -2.38
CA LEU A 36 9.80 -9.38 -2.63
C LEU A 36 10.60 -8.73 -1.50
N ALA A 37 10.24 -9.00 -0.24
CA ALA A 37 10.94 -8.47 0.94
C ALA A 37 12.40 -8.98 1.01
N GLY A 38 12.64 -10.23 0.60
CA GLY A 38 13.98 -10.81 0.53
C GLY A 38 14.92 -10.11 -0.48
N LEU A 39 14.39 -9.52 -1.57
CA LEU A 39 15.23 -8.86 -2.57
C LEU A 39 15.60 -7.42 -2.21
N ALA A 40 14.67 -6.67 -1.60
CA ALA A 40 14.95 -5.31 -1.11
C ALA A 40 16.11 -5.31 -0.09
N ALA A 41 16.13 -6.31 0.81
CA ALA A 41 17.21 -6.48 1.78
C ALA A 41 18.57 -6.85 1.16
N MET A 42 18.61 -7.53 0.01
CA MET A 42 19.87 -7.99 -0.61
C MET A 42 20.52 -7.00 -1.57
N THR A 43 19.73 -6.10 -2.16
CA THR A 43 20.18 -5.15 -3.18
C THR A 43 20.74 -3.86 -2.58
N GLY A 44 20.52 -3.61 -1.28
CA GLY A 44 20.92 -2.35 -0.64
C GLY A 44 20.17 -1.14 -1.21
N VAL A 45 19.04 -1.39 -1.88
CA VAL A 45 18.13 -0.35 -2.36
C VAL A 45 17.51 0.27 -1.12
N GLY A 46 18.00 1.45 -0.75
CA GLY A 46 17.47 2.24 0.35
C GLY A 46 16.00 2.61 0.13
N THR A 47 15.43 3.31 1.10
CA THR A 47 14.01 3.71 1.24
C THR A 47 13.40 4.50 0.06
N THR A 48 14.14 4.70 -1.04
CA THR A 48 13.78 5.59 -2.15
C THR A 48 13.14 4.88 -3.36
N ARG A 49 13.06 3.54 -3.38
CA ARG A 49 12.38 2.79 -4.46
C ARG A 49 11.61 1.60 -3.88
N SER A 50 10.49 1.24 -4.49
CA SER A 50 9.76 0.03 -4.09
C SER A 50 10.57 -1.24 -4.40
N ALA A 51 10.26 -2.32 -3.69
CA ALA A 51 10.82 -3.63 -3.99
C ALA A 51 10.47 -4.10 -5.42
N ALA A 52 9.29 -3.71 -5.93
CA ALA A 52 8.85 -4.01 -7.29
C ALA A 52 9.73 -3.31 -8.34
N ALA A 53 9.94 -2.00 -8.21
CA ALA A 53 10.83 -1.24 -9.08
C ALA A 53 12.28 -1.76 -9.02
N ALA A 54 12.72 -2.21 -7.84
CA ALA A 54 14.02 -2.86 -7.69
C ALA A 54 14.11 -4.17 -8.50
N ILE A 55 13.11 -5.06 -8.42
CA ILE A 55 13.06 -6.31 -9.19
C ILE A 55 13.06 -6.04 -10.70
N GLU A 56 12.24 -5.10 -11.16
CA GLU A 56 12.13 -4.74 -12.57
C GLU A 56 13.46 -4.20 -13.10
N SER A 57 14.11 -3.31 -12.36
CA SER A 57 15.41 -2.73 -12.75
C SER A 57 16.55 -3.76 -12.85
N LEU A 58 16.38 -4.93 -12.24
CA LEU A 58 17.36 -6.01 -12.28
C LEU A 58 17.10 -7.02 -13.41
N GLY A 59 16.06 -6.82 -14.23
CA GLY A 59 15.71 -7.74 -15.31
C GLY A 59 15.32 -9.13 -14.81
N LEU A 60 14.84 -9.23 -13.57
CA LEU A 60 14.53 -10.50 -12.92
C LEU A 60 13.08 -10.97 -13.18
N LEU A 61 12.31 -10.21 -13.94
CA LEU A 61 10.99 -10.64 -14.40
C LEU A 61 11.14 -11.81 -15.41
N PRO A 62 10.28 -12.84 -15.35
CA PRO A 62 10.26 -13.89 -16.35
C PRO A 62 10.03 -13.30 -17.75
N GLU A 63 10.81 -13.73 -18.75
CA GLU A 63 10.63 -13.30 -20.14
C GLU A 63 9.28 -13.73 -20.73
N ASP A 64 8.65 -14.74 -20.13
CA ASP A 64 7.43 -15.38 -20.61
C ASP A 64 6.14 -14.85 -19.94
N LEU A 65 6.04 -13.57 -19.58
CA LEU A 65 4.85 -13.03 -18.90
C LEU A 65 3.52 -13.40 -19.59
N PRO A 66 2.45 -13.68 -18.82
CA PRO A 66 1.16 -13.99 -19.40
C PRO A 66 0.61 -12.80 -20.21
N SER A 67 -0.15 -13.10 -21.26
CA SER A 67 -0.94 -12.09 -21.97
C SER A 67 -1.86 -11.35 -21.00
N LYS A 68 -2.00 -10.03 -21.16
CA LYS A 68 -2.99 -9.24 -20.41
C LYS A 68 -4.40 -9.65 -20.82
N LYS A 69 -5.14 -10.23 -19.87
CA LYS A 69 -6.52 -10.71 -20.05
C LYS A 69 -7.53 -9.86 -19.32
N TYR A 70 -7.11 -9.20 -18.24
CA TYR A 70 -7.95 -8.39 -17.39
C TYR A 70 -7.41 -6.96 -17.34
N ARG A 71 -8.27 -5.98 -17.09
CA ARG A 71 -7.95 -4.56 -16.93
C ARG A 71 -8.49 -4.07 -15.59
N ALA A 72 -7.61 -3.46 -14.80
CA ALA A 72 -7.92 -2.95 -13.47
C ALA A 72 -7.61 -1.46 -13.37
N ALA A 73 -8.53 -0.69 -12.79
CA ALA A 73 -8.27 0.69 -12.42
C ALA A 73 -7.89 0.75 -10.94
N THR A 74 -6.84 1.50 -10.58
CA THR A 74 -6.61 1.90 -9.19
C THR A 74 -6.83 3.40 -9.06
N VAL A 75 -7.65 3.85 -8.12
CA VAL A 75 -7.89 5.27 -7.84
C VAL A 75 -7.24 5.59 -6.51
N GLU A 76 -6.18 6.38 -6.57
CA GLU A 76 -5.27 6.59 -5.44
C GLU A 76 -5.39 8.00 -4.86
N VAL A 77 -5.03 8.15 -3.59
CA VAL A 77 -5.15 9.44 -2.89
C VAL A 77 -4.14 10.49 -3.36
N LEU A 78 -2.85 10.14 -3.37
CA LEU A 78 -1.74 11.06 -3.67
C LEU A 78 -0.52 10.29 -4.17
N GLY A 79 -0.37 10.17 -5.48
CA GLY A 79 0.70 9.43 -6.15
C GLY A 79 2.10 9.95 -5.85
N ALA A 80 2.24 11.23 -5.47
CA ALA A 80 3.52 11.80 -5.06
C ALA A 80 4.02 11.31 -3.68
N SER A 81 3.16 10.70 -2.87
CA SER A 81 3.56 10.14 -1.57
C SER A 81 4.33 8.83 -1.75
N THR A 82 5.29 8.55 -0.88
CA THR A 82 6.10 7.31 -0.96
C THR A 82 5.27 6.05 -0.75
N TRP A 83 4.28 6.10 0.15
CA TRP A 83 3.37 4.98 0.39
C TRP A 83 2.57 4.63 -0.88
N VAL A 84 1.92 5.62 -1.49
CA VAL A 84 1.04 5.42 -2.64
C VAL A 84 1.84 5.11 -3.89
N SER A 85 2.93 5.83 -4.19
CA SER A 85 3.79 5.54 -5.35
C SER A 85 4.33 4.10 -5.32
N HIS A 86 4.80 3.64 -4.16
CA HIS A 86 5.23 2.25 -4.02
C HIS A 86 4.06 1.26 -4.16
N GLY A 87 2.86 1.62 -3.70
CA GLY A 87 1.63 0.86 -3.91
C GLY A 87 1.30 0.70 -5.40
N MET A 88 1.29 1.80 -6.15
CA MET A 88 1.03 1.83 -7.60
C MET A 88 2.05 0.99 -8.37
N GLU A 89 3.35 1.14 -8.07
CA GLU A 89 4.42 0.34 -8.67
C GLU A 89 4.23 -1.17 -8.37
N THR A 90 3.87 -1.49 -7.13
CA THR A 90 3.66 -2.88 -6.70
C THR A 90 2.41 -3.49 -7.36
N ALA A 91 1.32 -2.72 -7.45
CA ALA A 91 0.10 -3.15 -8.13
C ALA A 91 0.37 -3.44 -9.61
N LYS A 92 1.08 -2.55 -10.31
CA LYS A 92 1.50 -2.77 -11.70
C LYS A 92 2.35 -4.03 -11.84
N PHE A 93 3.36 -4.20 -10.98
CA PHE A 93 4.25 -5.36 -11.01
C PHE A 93 3.49 -6.69 -10.85
N TYR A 94 2.58 -6.78 -9.88
CA TYR A 94 1.76 -7.97 -9.72
C TYR A 94 0.76 -8.14 -10.88
N GLY A 95 0.22 -7.05 -11.43
CA GLY A 95 -0.59 -7.10 -12.64
C GLY A 95 0.18 -7.68 -13.83
N ASP A 96 1.43 -7.29 -14.04
CA ASP A 96 2.36 -7.87 -15.04
C ASP A 96 2.53 -9.37 -14.85
N LEU A 97 2.72 -9.82 -13.61
CA LEU A 97 2.87 -11.24 -13.32
C LEU A 97 1.57 -12.05 -13.48
N LEU A 98 0.42 -11.43 -13.22
CA LEU A 98 -0.89 -12.09 -13.19
C LEU A 98 -1.69 -11.94 -14.49
N GLY A 99 -1.18 -11.20 -15.48
CA GLY A 99 -1.90 -10.93 -16.72
C GLY A 99 -3.03 -9.92 -16.55
N VAL A 100 -2.89 -8.99 -15.62
CA VAL A 100 -3.79 -7.86 -15.38
C VAL A 100 -3.11 -6.56 -15.82
N GLU A 101 -3.69 -5.82 -16.74
CA GLU A 101 -3.29 -4.47 -17.07
C GLU A 101 -3.79 -3.52 -15.98
N VAL A 102 -2.87 -2.88 -15.26
CA VAL A 102 -3.21 -1.97 -14.17
C VAL A 102 -2.99 -0.53 -14.65
N GLN A 103 -4.04 0.28 -14.58
CA GLN A 103 -3.99 1.71 -14.82
C GLN A 103 -4.31 2.46 -13.52
N SER A 104 -3.37 3.26 -13.05
CA SER A 104 -3.57 4.06 -11.83
C SER A 104 -3.99 5.49 -12.17
N PHE A 105 -4.94 6.01 -11.39
CA PHE A 105 -5.48 7.36 -11.44
C PHE A 105 -5.08 8.07 -10.14
N ASP A 106 -4.28 9.13 -10.27
CA ASP A 106 -3.82 9.92 -9.12
C ASP A 106 -4.89 10.97 -8.75
N GLY A 107 -5.39 10.89 -7.52
CA GLY A 107 -6.31 11.88 -6.96
C GLY A 107 -5.64 13.22 -6.61
N GLU A 108 -4.30 13.27 -6.57
CA GLU A 108 -3.52 14.47 -6.21
C GLU A 108 -4.02 15.15 -4.94
N ASN A 109 -4.37 14.34 -3.93
CA ASN A 109 -4.91 14.76 -2.65
C ASN A 109 -6.28 15.50 -2.74
N SER A 110 -7.06 15.27 -3.81
CA SER A 110 -8.39 15.86 -4.05
C SER A 110 -9.46 14.79 -4.23
N ALA A 111 -10.47 14.82 -3.36
CA ALA A 111 -11.64 13.96 -3.47
C ALA A 111 -12.42 14.24 -4.77
N GLU A 112 -12.46 15.49 -5.24
CA GLU A 112 -13.11 15.87 -6.48
C GLU A 112 -12.46 15.22 -7.70
N LYS A 113 -11.12 15.14 -7.72
CA LYS A 113 -10.38 14.43 -8.77
C LYS A 113 -10.66 12.93 -8.73
N GLN A 114 -10.69 12.33 -7.55
CA GLN A 114 -11.05 10.92 -7.41
C GLN A 114 -12.48 10.64 -7.86
N LEU A 115 -13.43 11.52 -7.53
CA LEU A 115 -14.81 11.43 -8.00
C LEU A 115 -14.89 11.50 -9.52
N GLN A 116 -14.19 12.44 -10.15
CA GLN A 116 -14.12 12.54 -11.62
C GLN A 116 -13.51 11.28 -12.25
N ALA A 117 -12.46 10.71 -11.64
CA ALA A 117 -11.87 9.46 -12.11
C ALA A 117 -12.88 8.31 -12.02
N LEU A 118 -13.59 8.14 -10.90
CA LEU A 118 -14.62 7.12 -10.73
C LEU A 118 -15.76 7.27 -11.75
N GLN A 119 -16.21 8.51 -12.01
CA GLN A 119 -17.21 8.79 -13.05
C GLN A 119 -16.72 8.44 -14.46
N ALA A 120 -15.45 8.70 -14.78
CA ALA A 120 -14.87 8.29 -16.07
C ALA A 120 -14.77 6.76 -16.17
N ILE A 121 -14.28 6.11 -15.11
CA ILE A 121 -14.14 4.65 -15.01
C ILE A 121 -15.49 3.95 -15.20
N ALA A 122 -16.57 4.47 -14.58
CA ALA A 122 -17.93 3.94 -14.70
C ALA A 122 -18.48 3.94 -16.14
N ASN A 123 -17.88 4.70 -17.06
CA ASN A 123 -18.26 4.78 -18.47
C ASN A 123 -17.36 3.94 -19.40
N GLU A 124 -16.39 3.23 -18.85
CA GLU A 124 -15.47 2.34 -19.56
C GLU A 124 -15.64 0.87 -19.13
N GLN A 125 -15.00 -0.05 -19.84
CA GLN A 125 -14.95 -1.46 -19.44
C GLN A 125 -13.70 -1.71 -18.57
N TRP A 126 -13.95 -2.20 -17.36
CA TRP A 126 -12.97 -2.60 -16.38
C TRP A 126 -13.41 -3.92 -15.75
N ASP A 127 -12.46 -4.81 -15.48
CA ASP A 127 -12.74 -6.08 -14.79
C ASP A 127 -12.89 -5.88 -13.29
N PHE A 128 -12.21 -4.89 -12.72
CA PHE A 128 -12.39 -4.43 -11.34
C PHE A 128 -11.75 -3.04 -11.12
N VAL A 129 -12.14 -2.42 -10.02
CA VAL A 129 -11.61 -1.14 -9.53
C VAL A 129 -11.12 -1.35 -8.10
N ALA A 130 -9.94 -0.84 -7.79
CA ALA A 130 -9.48 -0.67 -6.42
C ALA A 130 -9.45 0.83 -6.08
N LEU A 131 -10.01 1.20 -4.94
CA LEU A 131 -10.10 2.58 -4.50
C LEU A 131 -9.40 2.75 -3.16
N HIS A 132 -8.53 3.74 -3.09
CA HIS A 132 -8.02 4.32 -1.86
C HIS A 132 -8.65 5.70 -1.66
N PRO A 133 -9.75 5.81 -0.87
CA PRO A 133 -10.44 7.06 -0.66
C PRO A 133 -9.55 8.11 0.01
N GLN A 134 -9.62 9.36 -0.46
CA GLN A 134 -8.99 10.49 0.22
C GLN A 134 -9.60 10.74 1.60
N SER A 135 -10.91 10.58 1.73
CA SER A 135 -11.63 10.68 3.00
C SER A 135 -12.84 9.77 2.98
N SER A 136 -13.18 9.21 4.13
CA SER A 136 -14.46 8.55 4.33
C SER A 136 -15.62 9.47 3.92
N ASP A 137 -16.69 8.86 3.43
CA ASP A 137 -17.96 9.46 2.99
C ASP A 137 -17.85 10.42 1.79
N ALA A 138 -16.65 10.75 1.31
CA ALA A 138 -16.44 11.76 0.27
C ALA A 138 -16.70 11.26 -1.16
N LEU A 139 -16.67 9.93 -1.37
CA LEU A 139 -16.69 9.33 -2.70
C LEU A 139 -17.92 8.45 -2.97
N ILE A 140 -18.93 8.50 -2.09
CA ILE A 140 -20.14 7.65 -2.15
C ILE A 140 -20.77 7.68 -3.55
N ASP A 141 -21.03 8.87 -4.11
CA ASP A 141 -21.63 9.00 -5.44
C ASP A 141 -20.79 8.33 -6.55
N GLY A 142 -19.47 8.40 -6.43
CA GLY A 142 -18.54 7.79 -7.39
C GLY A 142 -18.49 6.27 -7.26
N THR A 143 -18.47 5.76 -6.03
CA THR A 143 -18.45 4.33 -5.75
C THR A 143 -19.78 3.66 -6.06
N ASP A 144 -20.90 4.34 -5.80
CA ASP A 144 -22.24 3.90 -6.19
C ASP A 144 -22.32 3.74 -7.72
N ALA A 145 -21.80 4.70 -8.49
CA ALA A 145 -21.78 4.60 -9.95
C ALA A 145 -20.97 3.39 -10.48
N ILE A 146 -19.88 3.00 -9.79
CA ILE A 146 -19.11 1.79 -10.11
C ILE A 146 -19.92 0.52 -9.81
N ILE A 147 -20.52 0.45 -8.61
CA ILE A 147 -21.31 -0.69 -8.15
C ILE A 147 -22.56 -0.89 -9.02
N GLU A 148 -23.27 0.19 -9.38
CA GLU A 148 -24.46 0.16 -10.25
C GLU A 148 -24.15 -0.37 -11.66
N LYS A 149 -22.93 -0.15 -12.15
CA LYS A 149 -22.44 -0.71 -13.42
C LYS A 149 -22.06 -2.20 -13.32
N GLY A 150 -22.09 -2.77 -12.11
CA GLY A 150 -21.69 -4.15 -11.85
C GLY A 150 -20.19 -4.37 -11.92
N ILE A 151 -19.39 -3.30 -11.84
CA ILE A 151 -17.93 -3.41 -11.82
C ILE A 151 -17.50 -3.75 -10.39
N PRO A 152 -16.78 -4.86 -10.14
CA PRO A 152 -16.29 -5.20 -8.81
C PRO A 152 -15.41 -4.08 -8.23
N LEU A 153 -15.76 -3.60 -7.05
CA LEU A 153 -15.03 -2.57 -6.32
C LEU A 153 -14.28 -3.18 -5.14
N ILE A 154 -13.01 -2.81 -4.94
CA ILE A 154 -12.19 -3.15 -3.77
C ILE A 154 -11.93 -1.85 -3.01
N ASP A 155 -12.29 -1.83 -1.73
CA ASP A 155 -12.01 -0.72 -0.82
C ASP A 155 -10.62 -0.91 -0.19
N MET A 156 -9.81 0.14 -0.05
CA MET A 156 -8.42 0.05 0.43
C MET A 156 -8.02 1.23 1.32
N ASP A 157 -7.31 0.91 2.41
CA ASP A 157 -6.58 1.83 3.31
C ASP A 157 -7.46 2.83 4.11
N THR A 158 -8.33 3.59 3.44
CA THR A 158 -9.40 4.40 4.03
C THR A 158 -10.73 3.74 3.75
N ARG A 159 -11.65 3.67 4.70
CA ARG A 159 -13.01 3.18 4.41
C ARG A 159 -13.75 4.15 3.49
N ILE A 160 -14.55 3.62 2.57
CA ILE A 160 -15.48 4.46 1.79
C ILE A 160 -16.54 5.09 2.70
N VAL A 161 -17.09 4.31 3.64
CA VAL A 161 -18.05 4.77 4.65
C VAL A 161 -17.38 4.79 6.02
N GLN A 162 -17.51 5.89 6.75
CA GLN A 162 -16.80 6.08 8.02
C GLN A 162 -17.22 5.03 9.08
N ASP A 163 -18.51 4.72 9.15
CA ASP A 163 -19.04 3.72 10.07
C ASP A 163 -18.62 2.30 9.66
N PRO A 164 -17.91 1.54 10.50
CA PRO A 164 -17.40 0.22 10.12
C PRO A 164 -18.49 -0.80 9.75
N GLU A 165 -19.64 -0.79 10.45
CA GLU A 165 -20.71 -1.76 10.21
C GLU A 165 -21.43 -1.46 8.89
N ALA A 166 -21.67 -0.17 8.60
CA ALA A 166 -22.22 0.29 7.34
C ALA A 166 -21.24 0.07 6.18
N ASN A 167 -19.93 0.30 6.39
CA ASN A 167 -18.92 0.06 5.36
C ASN A 167 -18.93 -1.41 4.92
N MET A 168 -18.97 -2.35 5.87
CA MET A 168 -19.02 -3.78 5.55
C MET A 168 -20.30 -4.22 4.81
N GLN A 169 -21.33 -3.36 4.77
CA GLN A 169 -22.58 -3.57 4.03
C GLN A 169 -22.67 -2.74 2.74
N TYR A 170 -21.63 -1.97 2.40
CA TYR A 170 -21.67 -0.93 1.37
C TYR A 170 -21.73 -1.47 -0.07
N GLY A 171 -21.26 -2.69 -0.31
CA GLY A 171 -21.38 -3.36 -1.62
C GLY A 171 -20.07 -3.49 -2.42
N PHE A 172 -18.93 -3.12 -1.84
CA PHE A 172 -17.63 -3.54 -2.36
C PHE A 172 -17.44 -5.07 -2.22
N LEU A 173 -16.54 -5.63 -3.02
CA LEU A 173 -16.18 -7.05 -3.00
C LEU A 173 -15.40 -7.42 -1.74
N THR A 174 -14.43 -6.58 -1.39
CA THR A 174 -13.62 -6.74 -0.17
C THR A 174 -13.02 -5.40 0.23
N TYR A 175 -12.59 -5.33 1.49
CA TYR A 175 -11.89 -4.18 2.06
C TYR A 175 -10.54 -4.62 2.60
N LEU A 176 -9.47 -3.89 2.25
CA LEU A 176 -8.10 -4.20 2.61
C LEU A 176 -7.47 -3.02 3.35
N GLU A 177 -7.13 -3.22 4.63
CA GLU A 177 -6.34 -2.26 5.40
C GLU A 177 -5.31 -2.98 6.29
N PRO A 178 -4.21 -2.31 6.68
CA PRO A 178 -3.38 -2.75 7.78
C PRO A 178 -4.14 -2.70 9.12
N ASP A 179 -3.67 -3.46 10.12
CA ASP A 179 -4.11 -3.24 11.50
C ASP A 179 -3.48 -1.95 12.05
N ASN A 180 -4.17 -0.84 11.84
CA ASN A 180 -3.70 0.50 12.16
C ASN A 180 -3.55 0.73 13.67
N ILE A 181 -4.38 0.09 14.50
CA ILE A 181 -4.28 0.17 15.97
C ILE A 181 -3.01 -0.54 16.43
N TYR A 182 -2.79 -1.77 15.95
CA TYR A 182 -1.58 -2.52 16.25
C TYR A 182 -0.31 -1.78 15.78
N MET A 183 -0.33 -1.20 14.58
CA MET A 183 0.79 -0.42 14.07
C MET A 183 1.09 0.80 14.94
N GLY A 184 0.07 1.59 15.28
CA GLY A 184 0.22 2.76 16.16
C GLY A 184 0.78 2.38 17.52
N ALA A 185 0.25 1.33 18.13
CA ALA A 185 0.70 0.85 19.43
C ALA A 185 2.13 0.30 19.40
N THR A 186 2.50 -0.42 18.35
CA THR A 186 3.85 -1.00 18.19
C THR A 186 4.90 0.12 18.08
N VAL A 187 4.66 1.12 17.23
CA VAL A 187 5.61 2.22 17.04
C VAL A 187 5.77 3.04 18.33
N ALA A 188 4.66 3.37 19.01
CA ALA A 188 4.72 4.09 20.28
C ALA A 188 5.45 3.29 21.37
N THR A 189 5.18 1.98 21.45
CA THR A 189 5.83 1.09 22.42
C THR A 189 7.35 1.07 22.25
N GLU A 190 7.82 0.93 21.01
CA GLU A 190 9.26 0.91 20.73
C GLU A 190 9.92 2.27 20.98
N LEU A 191 9.22 3.37 20.67
CA LEU A 191 9.68 4.72 21.02
C LEU A 191 9.82 4.90 22.53
N PHE A 192 8.78 4.56 23.31
CA PHE A 192 8.77 4.74 24.76
C PHE A 192 9.86 3.90 25.44
N LYS A 193 10.07 2.66 24.98
CA LYS A 193 11.21 1.84 25.44
C LYS A 193 12.55 2.51 25.14
N ALA A 194 12.71 3.06 23.93
CA ALA A 194 13.98 3.68 23.52
C ALA A 194 14.34 4.93 24.34
N ILE A 195 13.34 5.66 24.85
CA ILE A 195 13.54 6.81 25.75
C ILE A 195 13.52 6.44 27.24
N GLY A 196 13.52 5.14 27.58
CA GLY A 196 13.58 4.68 28.98
C GLY A 196 12.24 4.69 29.71
N GLY A 197 11.12 4.86 29.00
CA GLY A 197 9.77 4.87 29.55
C GLY A 197 9.34 6.20 30.17
N GLU A 198 10.14 7.26 30.02
CA GLU A 198 9.87 8.59 30.56
C GLU A 198 10.23 9.70 29.55
N GLY A 199 9.48 10.81 29.59
CA GLY A 199 9.77 12.00 28.78
C GLY A 199 8.56 12.64 28.13
N GLU A 200 8.81 13.74 27.42
CA GLU A 200 7.81 14.47 26.64
C GLU A 200 7.78 13.99 25.19
N VAL A 201 6.58 13.82 24.63
CA VAL A 201 6.38 13.37 23.25
C VAL A 201 5.36 14.25 22.53
N ILE A 202 5.60 14.45 21.23
CA ILE A 202 4.68 15.14 20.31
C ILE A 202 4.08 14.09 19.39
N HIS A 203 2.75 14.05 19.28
CA HIS A 203 2.04 13.18 18.34
C HIS A 203 1.58 13.97 17.12
N THR A 204 2.34 13.88 16.02
CA THR A 204 1.94 14.45 14.72
C THR A 204 0.99 13.49 14.00
N GLN A 205 -0.31 13.65 14.25
CA GLN A 205 -1.33 12.76 13.69
C GLN A 205 -1.57 13.08 12.20
N GLY A 206 -2.00 12.10 11.41
CA GLY A 206 -2.47 12.34 10.04
C GLY A 206 -3.89 12.91 9.98
N SER A 207 -4.38 13.13 8.75
CA SER A 207 -5.74 13.65 8.48
C SER A 207 -6.83 12.86 9.19
N LEU A 208 -7.78 13.58 9.80
CA LEU A 208 -8.94 12.98 10.46
C LEU A 208 -9.94 12.37 9.49
N GLY A 209 -9.87 12.67 8.19
CA GLY A 209 -10.71 12.01 7.17
C GLY A 209 -10.24 10.58 6.85
N HIS A 210 -9.06 10.17 7.33
CA HIS A 210 -8.42 8.91 6.99
C HIS A 210 -8.54 7.91 8.14
N THR A 211 -9.28 6.81 7.95
CA THR A 211 -9.54 5.81 9.00
C THR A 211 -8.25 5.16 9.52
N GLY A 212 -7.23 5.01 8.67
CA GLY A 212 -5.94 4.50 9.12
C GLY A 212 -5.20 5.45 10.06
N ALA A 213 -5.29 6.77 9.83
CA ALA A 213 -4.72 7.76 10.74
C ALA A 213 -5.44 7.78 12.09
N GLN A 214 -6.76 7.64 12.09
CA GLN A 214 -7.56 7.50 13.31
C GLN A 214 -7.16 6.24 14.11
N GLY A 215 -7.02 5.09 13.43
CA GLY A 215 -6.60 3.84 14.07
C GLY A 215 -5.19 3.91 14.68
N ARG A 216 -4.24 4.54 13.99
CA ARG A 216 -2.88 4.74 14.53
C ARG A 216 -2.87 5.66 15.75
N ALA A 217 -3.69 6.71 15.75
CA ALA A 217 -3.85 7.60 16.90
C ALA A 217 -4.45 6.87 18.11
N GLU A 218 -5.43 6.00 17.88
CA GLU A 218 -6.01 5.16 18.93
C GLU A 218 -4.96 4.22 19.53
N GLY A 219 -4.19 3.50 18.69
CA GLY A 219 -3.11 2.64 19.16
C GLY A 219 -2.03 3.40 19.96
N PHE A 220 -1.69 4.62 19.53
CA PHE A 220 -0.80 5.51 20.26
C PHE A 220 -1.36 5.84 21.66
N LYS A 221 -2.62 6.28 21.75
CA LYS A 221 -3.29 6.65 23.01
C LYS A 221 -3.40 5.47 23.99
N GLN A 222 -3.77 4.29 23.49
CA GLN A 222 -3.79 3.06 24.27
C GLN A 222 -2.40 2.74 24.85
N THR A 223 -1.33 3.03 24.09
CA THR A 223 0.03 2.80 24.57
C THR A 223 0.42 3.82 25.65
N VAL A 224 0.14 5.11 25.45
CA VAL A 224 0.42 6.16 26.45
C VAL A 224 -0.21 5.84 27.80
N ALA A 225 -1.45 5.32 27.82
CA ALA A 225 -2.15 4.93 29.05
C ALA A 225 -1.39 3.88 29.88
N ASN A 226 -0.50 3.10 29.26
CA ASN A 226 0.32 2.08 29.90
C ASN A 226 1.73 2.59 30.32
N TYR A 227 2.07 3.85 30.02
CA TYR A 227 3.38 4.44 30.30
C TYR A 227 3.23 5.76 31.09
N PRO A 228 3.12 5.71 32.43
CA PRO A 228 2.85 6.90 33.25
C PRO A 228 3.99 7.93 33.28
N GLY A 229 5.20 7.57 32.84
CA GLY A 229 6.34 8.49 32.71
C GLY A 229 6.31 9.32 31.42
N ILE A 230 5.40 9.01 30.49
CA ILE A 230 5.27 9.70 29.21
C ILE A 230 4.25 10.83 29.33
N THR A 231 4.63 12.03 28.89
CA THR A 231 3.76 13.19 28.78
C THR A 231 3.58 13.58 27.33
N VAL A 232 2.36 13.52 26.82
CA VAL A 232 2.03 14.04 25.48
C VAL A 232 1.87 15.56 25.59
N VAL A 233 2.80 16.32 24.98
CA VAL A 233 2.82 17.79 25.08
C VAL A 233 2.14 18.48 23.91
N ASP A 234 1.93 17.77 22.80
CA ASP A 234 1.16 18.24 21.65
C ASP A 234 0.57 17.04 20.87
N GLU A 235 -0.64 17.25 20.35
CA GLU A 235 -1.33 16.33 19.45
C GLU A 235 -2.09 17.15 18.41
N THR A 236 -1.43 17.39 17.27
CA THR A 236 -1.98 18.18 16.17
C THR A 236 -2.20 17.27 14.96
N PRO A 237 -3.45 17.11 14.47
CA PRO A 237 -3.73 16.49 13.19
C PRO A 237 -3.17 17.32 12.02
N GLY A 238 -2.54 16.65 11.06
CA GLY A 238 -2.03 17.21 9.81
C GLY A 238 -2.98 17.11 8.64
#